data_AF-A0A0K0D466-F1
#
_entry.id   AF-A0A0K0D466-F1
#
_cell.length_a   1.000
_cell.length_b   1.000
_cell.length_c   1.000
_cell.angle_alpha   90.00
_cell.angle_beta   90.00
_cell.angle_gamma   90.00
#
_symmetry.space_group_name_H-M   'P 1'
#
loop_
_entity.id
_entity.type
_entity.pdbx_description
1 polymer ?
#
loop_
_entity_poly.entity_id
_entity_poly.type
_entity_poly.pdbx_seq_one_letter_code
_entity_poly.pdbx_strand_id
1 'polypeptide(L)' 'LGTAKPVCYTVIYDDTGLSPDDHHRLAFKLCHLYYNWQGTVRVPALCQYAFKLASMMSQSVHGEVNKELRGKLFFL' A
#
# COMPACT_ATOMS: atom_id res chain seq x y z
N LEU A 1 10.83 20.98 2.14
CA LEU A 1 9.70 21.87 2.48
C LEU A 1 8.84 22.06 1.23
N GLY A 2 7.52 21.92 1.34
CA GLY A 2 6.62 22.07 0.20
C GLY A 2 5.18 21.72 0.56
N THR A 3 4.24 22.21 -0.26
CA THR A 3 2.79 22.02 -0.13
C THR A 3 2.40 20.54 -0.13
N ALA A 4 1.48 20.17 0.76
CA ALA A 4 0.92 18.82 0.79
C ALA A 4 0.27 18.48 -0.55
N LYS A 5 0.54 17.27 -1.07
CA LYS A 5 -0.10 16.73 -2.27
C LYS A 5 -1.21 15.77 -1.82
N PRO A 6 -2.50 16.11 -2.02
CA PRO A 6 -3.59 15.22 -1.63
C PRO A 6 -3.63 13.96 -2.50
N VAL A 7 -4.20 12.90 -1.96
CA VAL A 7 -4.48 11.65 -2.68
C VAL A 7 -6.00 11.51 -2.84
N CYS A 8 -6.44 11.28 -4.08
CA CYS A 8 -7.84 11.03 -4.40
C CYS A 8 -8.09 9.51 -4.42
N TYR A 9 -9.11 9.06 -3.69
CA TYR A 9 -9.58 7.67 -3.72
C TYR A 9 -10.97 7.63 -4.36
N THR A 10 -11.14 6.75 -5.35
CA THR A 10 -12.43 6.54 -6.02
C THR A 10 -12.90 5.11 -5.79
N VAL A 11 -14.04 4.95 -5.14
CA VAL A 11 -14.69 3.64 -4.97
C VAL A 11 -15.53 3.37 -6.23
N ILE A 12 -15.06 2.43 -7.05
CA ILE A 12 -15.72 2.05 -8.31
C ILE A 12 -16.77 0.94 -8.13
N TYR A 13 -16.67 0.20 -7.03
CA TYR A 13 -17.57 -0.89 -6.65
C TYR A 13 -17.48 -1.08 -5.13
N ASP A 14 -18.63 -1.28 -4.48
CA ASP A 14 -18.75 -1.52 -3.04
C ASP A 14 -19.91 -2.47 -2.75
N ASP A 15 -19.61 -3.58 -2.09
CA ASP A 15 -20.55 -4.56 -1.54
C ASP A 15 -20.34 -4.78 -0.03
N THR A 16 -19.54 -3.92 0.61
CA THR A 16 -19.11 -4.07 2.00
C THR A 16 -20.16 -3.58 3.01
N GLY A 17 -21.12 -2.78 2.56
CA GLY A 17 -22.13 -2.13 3.42
C GLY A 17 -21.56 -1.04 4.33
N LEU A 18 -20.30 -0.65 4.13
CA LEU A 18 -19.64 0.39 4.91
C LEU A 18 -20.11 1.79 4.50
N SER A 19 -20.18 2.70 5.47
CA SER A 19 -20.44 4.10 5.15
C SER A 19 -19.23 4.74 4.44
N PRO A 20 -19.40 5.84 3.70
CA PRO A 20 -18.28 6.58 3.13
C PRO A 20 -17.26 7.05 4.18
N ASP A 21 -17.71 7.40 5.40
CA ASP A 21 -16.80 7.78 6.50
C ASP A 21 -15.95 6.59 6.96
N ASP A 22 -16.55 5.40 7.01
CA ASP A 22 -15.82 4.18 7.35
C ASP A 22 -14.77 3.83 6.30
N HIS A 23 -15.07 4.02 5.01
CA HIS A 23 -14.09 3.87 3.92
C HIS A 23 -12.92 4.83 4.08
N HIS A 24 -13.19 6.11 4.38
CA HIS A 24 -12.13 7.10 4.63
C HIS A 24 -11.28 6.74 5.85
N ARG A 25 -11.92 6.32 6.95
CA ARG A 25 -11.21 5.87 8.16
C ARG A 25 -10.37 4.63 7.88
N LEU A 26 -10.88 3.68 7.12
CA LEU A 26 -10.15 2.48 6.72
C LEU A 26 -8.92 2.85 5.89
N ALA A 27 -9.09 3.67 4.85
CA ALA A 27 -7.97 4.15 4.02
C ALA A 27 -6.92 4.87 4.87
N PHE A 28 -7.33 5.75 5.79
CA PHE A 28 -6.43 6.44 6.70
C PHE A 28 -5.68 5.48 7.64
N LYS A 29 -6.36 4.47 8.21
CA LYS A 29 -5.73 3.44 9.04
C LYS A 29 -4.70 2.64 8.25
N LEU A 30 -4.99 2.28 7.00
CA LEU A 30 -4.05 1.55 6.13
C LEU A 30 -2.79 2.37 5.84
N CYS A 31 -2.83 3.69 5.87
CA CYS A 31 -1.66 4.56 5.71
C CYS A 31 -0.68 4.50 6.89
N HIS A 32 -1.05 3.91 8.03
CA HIS A 32 -0.15 3.74 9.19
C HIS A 32 0.59 2.40 9.20
N LEU A 33 0.25 1.50 8.28
CA LEU A 33 0.73 0.11 8.31
C LEU A 33 2.00 -0.12 7.48
N TYR A 34 2.71 0.94 7.07
CA TYR A 34 3.94 0.81 6.30
C TYR A 34 5.14 0.69 7.25
N TYR A 35 5.64 -0.53 7.43
CA TYR A 35 6.63 -0.83 8.49
C TYR A 35 8.00 -0.16 8.30
N ASN A 36 8.33 0.29 7.09
CA ASN A 36 9.57 1.02 6.83
C ASN A 36 9.53 2.50 7.23
N TRP A 37 8.39 3.01 7.74
CA TRP A 37 8.26 4.39 8.19
C TRP A 37 7.41 4.47 9.46
N GLN A 38 7.91 5.14 10.50
CA GLN A 38 7.22 5.25 11.80
C GLN A 38 6.08 6.31 11.82
N GLY A 39 5.43 6.55 10.68
CA GLY A 39 4.37 7.54 10.54
C GLY A 39 3.41 7.21 9.41
N THR A 40 2.56 8.17 9.03
CA THR A 40 1.64 7.98 7.92
C THR A 40 2.35 8.10 6.57
N VAL A 41 2.11 7.12 5.70
CA VAL A 41 2.42 7.22 4.28
C VAL A 41 1.27 7.84 3.51
N ARG A 42 1.55 8.40 2.33
CA ARG A 42 0.53 9.13 1.53
C ARG A 42 -0.57 8.24 0.95
N VAL A 43 -0.23 7.01 0.61
CA VAL A 43 -1.14 6.01 0.03
C VAL A 43 -1.17 4.80 0.97
N PRO A 44 -2.20 3.94 0.93
CA PRO A 44 -2.30 2.78 1.81
C PRO A 44 -1.03 1.93 1.73
N ALA A 45 -0.61 1.37 2.87
CA ALA A 45 0.61 0.56 2.94
C ALA A 45 0.64 -0.56 1.90
N LEU A 46 -0.52 -1.15 1.58
CA LEU A 46 -0.70 -2.17 0.55
C LEU A 46 -0.21 -1.71 -0.83
N CYS A 47 -0.54 -0.47 -1.23
CA CYS A 47 -0.09 0.09 -2.50
C CYS A 47 1.43 0.33 -2.50
N GLN A 48 1.99 0.79 -1.38
CA GLN A 48 3.45 0.96 -1.23
C GLN A 48 4.19 -0.38 -1.29
N TYR A 49 3.66 -1.42 -0.63
CA TYR A 49 4.23 -2.76 -0.66
C TYR A 49 4.23 -3.35 -2.06
N ALA A 50 3.11 -3.23 -2.78
CA ALA A 50 3.01 -3.67 -4.16
C ALA A 50 4.02 -2.96 -5.06
N PHE A 51 4.16 -1.63 -4.91
CA PHE A 51 5.12 -0.85 -5.67
C PHE A 51 6.57 -1.26 -5.36
N LYS A 52 6.93 -1.40 -4.08
CA LYS A 52 8.27 -1.80 -3.65
C LYS A 52 8.63 -3.20 -4.16
N LEU A 53 7.69 -4.14 -4.05
CA LEU A 53 7.84 -5.49 -4.60
C LEU A 53 8.06 -5.45 -6.12
N ALA A 54 7.21 -4.72 -6.87
CA ALA A 54 7.32 -4.61 -8.33
C ALA A 54 8.65 -3.96 -8.76
N SER A 55 9.09 -2.91 -8.07
CA SER A 55 10.40 -2.29 -8.31
C SER A 55 11.55 -3.26 -8.08
N MET A 56 11.52 -4.02 -6.99
CA MET A 56 12.57 -4.99 -6.70
C MET A 56 12.59 -6.14 -7.72
N MET A 57 11.43 -6.65 -8.12
CA MET A 57 11.34 -7.65 -9.20
C MET A 57 11.94 -7.11 -10.49
N SER A 58 11.53 -5.91 -10.91
CA SER A 58 12.02 -5.31 -12.15
C SER A 58 13.54 -5.05 -12.15
N GLN A 59 14.13 -4.74 -10.99
CA GLN A 59 15.56 -4.36 -10.90
C GLN A 59 16.49 -5.52 -10.59
N SER A 60 16.01 -6.55 -9.89
CA SER A 60 16.89 -7.58 -9.30
C SER A 60 16.49 -9.02 -9.62
N VAL A 61 15.22 -9.28 -9.90
CA VAL A 61 14.70 -10.65 -10.10
C VAL A 61 13.99 -10.70 -11.45
N HIS A 62 14.74 -10.98 -12.50
CA HIS A 62 14.20 -11.16 -13.86
C HIS A 62 13.45 -12.50 -14.05
N GLY A 63 12.77 -12.99 -13.02
CA GLY A 63 12.14 -14.32 -12.98
C GLY A 63 11.13 -14.51 -11.84
N GLU A 64 10.68 -15.74 -11.63
CA GLU A 64 9.71 -16.05 -10.57
C GLU A 64 10.33 -16.08 -9.17
N VAL A 65 9.58 -15.61 -8.18
CA VAL A 65 9.95 -15.62 -6.77
C VAL A 65 9.66 -16.99 -6.17
N ASN A 66 10.53 -17.45 -5.26
CA ASN A 66 10.26 -18.64 -4.46
C ASN A 66 8.91 -18.49 -3.72
N LYS A 67 8.05 -19.51 -3.84
CA LYS A 67 6.72 -19.58 -3.22
C LYS A 67 6.77 -19.47 -1.69
N GLU A 68 7.88 -19.86 -1.06
CA GLU A 68 8.10 -19.75 0.40
C GLU A 68 8.26 -18.31 0.90
N LEU A 69 8.50 -17.36 0.00
CA LEU A 69 8.58 -15.93 0.31
C LEU A 69 7.20 -15.26 0.26
N ARG A 70 6.16 -15.96 -0.19
CA ARG A 70 4.78 -15.45 -0.22
C ARG A 70 4.31 -15.19 1.21
N GLY A 71 3.90 -13.94 1.48
CA GLY A 71 3.48 -13.49 2.82
C GLY A 71 4.61 -12.98 3.72
N LYS A 72 5.87 -13.05 3.28
CA LYS A 72 6.99 -12.36 3.93
C LYS A 72 7.21 -11.00 3.27
N LEU A 73 7.62 -10.03 4.06
CA LEU A 73 7.94 -8.68 3.60
C LEU A 73 9.44 -8.56 3.26
N PHE A 74 9.96 -9.49 2.44
CA PHE A 74 11.39 -9.61 2.09
C PHE A 74 11.89 -8.49 1.17
N PHE A 75 10.98 -7.73 0.58
CA PHE A 75 11.26 -6.64 -0.36
C PHE A 75 11.35 -5.27 0.33
N LEU A 76 11.14 -5.21 1.65
CA LEU A 76 11.18 -3.97 2.41
C LEU A 76 12.60 -3.41 2.54
#